data_AF-A0A2G9ML64-F1
#
_entry.id   AF-A0A2G9ML64-F1
#
_cell.length_a   1.000
_cell.length_b   1.000
_cell.length_c   1.000
_cell.angle_alpha   90.00
_cell.angle_beta   90.00
_cell.angle_gamma   90.00
#
_symmetry.space_group_name_H-M   'P 1'
#
loop_
_entity.id
_entity.type
_entity.pdbx_description
1 polymer ?
#
loop_
_entity_poly.entity_id
_entity_poly.type
_entity_poly.pdbx_seq_one_letter_code
_entity_poly.pdbx_strand_id
1 'polypeptide(L)'
;MRKTILSLSTIIALSGCVHYNEFRKEVNLNEDSLQDVVELKKGAIYVSERLNFGTQKPVYNPPIKLTKDYQKVTDLEIRDLNGDGNLDLLFFMNDQKNPEIRKMYGNGDGTFSVDILVQ
;
A
#
# COMPACT_ATOMS: atom_id res chain seq x y z
N MET A 1 -4.32 -28.02 12.36
CA MET A 1 -3.13 -27.16 12.20
C MET A 1 -3.60 -25.73 11.98
N ARG A 2 -3.62 -24.92 13.04
CA ARG A 2 -4.03 -23.51 12.96
C ARG A 2 -2.86 -22.70 12.42
N LYS A 3 -3.00 -22.10 11.24
CA LYS A 3 -2.08 -21.06 10.76
C LYS A 3 -2.38 -19.78 11.55
N THR A 4 -1.64 -19.56 12.62
CA THR A 4 -1.59 -18.27 13.31
C THR A 4 -0.91 -17.29 12.38
N ILE A 5 -1.69 -16.47 11.68
CA ILE A 5 -1.16 -15.29 10.98
C ILE A 5 -0.93 -14.25 12.06
N LEU A 6 0.32 -14.15 12.51
CA LEU A 6 0.77 -13.03 13.32
C LEU A 6 0.76 -11.80 12.42
N SER A 7 -0.29 -10.99 12.51
CA SER A 7 -0.22 -9.60 12.06
C SER A 7 0.76 -8.88 12.98
N LEU A 8 1.96 -8.58 12.49
CA LEU A 8 2.93 -7.76 13.21
C LEU A 8 2.42 -6.31 13.23
N SER A 9 1.68 -5.95 14.28
CA SER A 9 1.42 -4.56 14.65
C SER A 9 1.29 -4.45 16.17
N THR A 10 2.35 -4.84 16.87
CA THR A 10 2.51 -4.47 18.29
C THR A 10 3.99 -4.31 18.60
N ILE A 11 4.54 -3.11 18.35
CA ILE A 11 5.66 -2.60 19.14
C ILE A 11 5.27 -1.24 19.68
N ILE A 12 5.39 -1.16 21.00
CA ILE A 12 4.91 -0.15 21.92
C ILE A 12 5.68 1.17 21.75
N ALA A 13 4.93 2.27 21.76
CA ALA A 13 5.46 3.64 21.83
C ALA A 13 6.26 3.87 23.12
N LEU A 14 7.59 3.89 23.03
CA LEU A 14 8.49 4.40 24.07
C LEU A 14 9.69 5.14 23.43
N SER A 15 9.38 6.19 22.69
CA SER A 15 10.23 7.33 22.34
C SER A 15 9.30 8.30 21.63
N GLY A 16 9.44 9.61 21.81
CA GLY A 16 8.64 10.63 21.10
C GLY A 16 8.81 10.66 19.58
N CYS A 17 9.20 9.55 18.96
CA CYS A 17 9.24 9.31 17.52
C CYS A 17 7.92 8.65 17.13
N VAL A 18 7.15 9.29 16.24
CA VAL A 18 6.03 8.61 15.60
C VAL A 18 6.61 7.53 14.69
N HIS A 19 6.65 6.29 15.18
CA HIS A 19 6.95 5.14 14.34
C HIS A 19 5.80 4.96 13.36
N TYR A 20 6.11 5.13 12.08
CA TYR A 20 5.22 4.72 11.00
C TYR A 20 5.29 3.21 10.91
N ASN A 21 4.15 2.55 10.77
CA ASN A 21 4.18 1.14 10.38
C ASN A 21 4.89 1.06 9.03
N GLU A 22 6.01 0.36 8.99
CA GLU A 22 6.63 -0.01 7.73
C GLU A 22 5.91 -1.27 7.24
N PHE A 23 5.26 -1.17 6.09
CA PHE A 23 4.55 -2.27 5.45
C PHE A 23 5.19 -2.53 4.10
N ARG A 24 5.39 -3.79 3.77
CA ARG A 24 5.77 -4.22 2.43
C ARG A 24 4.99 -5.47 2.08
N LYS A 25 4.29 -5.44 0.96
CA LYS A 25 3.56 -6.60 0.42
C LYS A 25 3.94 -6.80 -1.03
N GLU A 26 4.19 -8.06 -1.36
CA GLU A 26 4.35 -8.52 -2.74
C GLU A 26 2.99 -9.04 -3.23
N VAL A 27 2.48 -8.44 -4.30
CA VAL A 27 1.15 -8.75 -4.85
C VAL A 27 1.09 -8.41 -6.34
N ASN A 28 0.37 -9.19 -7.14
CA ASN A 28 0.16 -8.94 -8.55
C ASN A 28 -0.89 -7.82 -8.74
N LEU A 29 -0.46 -6.62 -9.17
CA LEU A 29 -1.34 -5.46 -9.32
C LEU A 29 -1.81 -5.22 -10.76
N ASN A 30 -1.11 -5.79 -11.74
CA ASN A 30 -1.34 -5.59 -13.17
C ASN A 30 -1.74 -6.90 -13.91
N GLU A 31 -2.08 -7.94 -13.15
CA GLU A 31 -2.44 -9.28 -13.62
C GLU A 31 -1.39 -10.02 -14.47
N ASP A 32 -0.12 -9.61 -14.44
CA ASP A 32 0.93 -10.18 -15.30
C ASP A 32 1.56 -11.49 -14.78
N SER A 33 1.01 -12.03 -13.69
CA SER A 33 1.49 -13.22 -12.94
C SER A 33 2.84 -13.04 -12.23
N LEU A 34 3.40 -11.83 -12.25
CA LEU A 34 4.51 -11.41 -11.40
C LEU A 34 3.95 -10.72 -10.16
N GLN A 35 4.71 -10.77 -9.08
CA GLN A 35 4.37 -10.07 -7.86
C GLN A 35 5.05 -8.70 -7.89
N ASP A 36 4.26 -7.64 -7.91
CA ASP A 36 4.68 -6.26 -7.72
C ASP A 36 4.88 -5.95 -6.23
N VAL A 37 5.33 -4.74 -5.92
CA VAL A 37 5.62 -4.32 -4.55
C VAL A 37 4.78 -3.10 -4.18
N VAL A 38 4.05 -3.22 -3.07
CA VAL A 38 3.44 -2.08 -2.37
C VAL A 38 4.13 -1.87 -1.03
N GLU A 39 4.56 -0.65 -0.76
CA GLU A 39 5.26 -0.26 0.46
C GLU A 39 4.60 0.93 1.16
N LEU A 40 4.43 0.85 2.48
CA LEU A 40 4.26 2.01 3.35
C LEU A 40 5.61 2.31 4.00
N LYS A 41 6.21 3.44 3.67
CA LYS A 41 7.47 3.89 4.30
C LYS A 41 7.46 5.39 4.50
N LYS A 42 7.98 5.85 5.64
CA LYS A 42 8.05 7.28 6.00
C LYS A 42 6.69 8.00 5.87
N GLY A 43 5.59 7.30 6.16
CA GLY A 43 4.23 7.83 6.08
C GLY A 43 3.65 7.97 4.67
N ALA A 44 4.29 7.39 3.65
CA ALA A 44 3.84 7.44 2.27
C ALA A 44 3.74 6.05 1.64
N ILE A 45 2.77 5.91 0.72
CA ILE A 45 2.55 4.69 -0.05
C ILE A 45 3.38 4.77 -1.34
N TYR A 46 4.12 3.70 -1.62
CA TYR A 46 4.90 3.51 -2.83
C TYR A 46 4.49 2.23 -3.54
N VAL A 47 4.45 2.26 -4.86
CA VAL A 47 4.22 1.09 -5.71
C VAL A 47 5.40 0.92 -6.66
N SER A 48 5.90 -0.30 -6.82
CA SER A 48 6.93 -0.64 -7.79
C SER A 48 6.48 -1.84 -8.60
N GLU A 49 6.31 -1.63 -9.90
CA GLU A 49 6.00 -2.67 -10.87
C GLU A 49 7.21 -3.59 -11.06
N ARG A 50 6.98 -4.90 -11.07
CA ARG A 50 8.00 -5.88 -11.39
C ARG A 50 8.08 -6.09 -12.90
N LEU A 51 9.30 -6.03 -13.42
CA LEU A 51 9.57 -6.19 -14.85
C LEU A 51 9.87 -7.65 -15.21
N ASN A 52 9.31 -8.09 -16.34
CA ASN A 52 9.55 -9.42 -16.89
C ASN A 52 10.77 -9.45 -17.84
N PHE A 53 11.97 -9.48 -17.28
CA PHE A 53 13.21 -9.60 -18.06
C PHE A 53 13.74 -11.03 -18.21
N GLY A 54 12.97 -12.05 -17.82
CA GLY A 54 13.43 -13.45 -17.83
C GLY A 54 14.60 -13.73 -16.86
N THR A 55 14.87 -12.81 -15.92
CA THR A 55 15.90 -12.95 -14.90
C THR A 55 15.37 -13.66 -13.66
N GLN A 56 16.21 -14.50 -13.03
CA GLN A 56 15.85 -15.14 -11.75
C GLN A 56 15.71 -14.13 -10.61
N LYS A 57 16.42 -13.00 -10.68
CA LYS A 57 16.30 -11.90 -9.72
C LYS A 57 15.17 -10.94 -10.17
N PRO A 58 14.24 -10.54 -9.28
CA PRO A 58 13.27 -9.49 -9.58
C PRO A 58 13.96 -8.16 -9.92
N VAL A 59 13.46 -7.51 -10.97
CA VAL A 59 13.82 -6.15 -11.36
C VAL A 59 12.55 -5.32 -11.28
N TYR A 60 12.62 -4.12 -10.72
CA TYR A 60 11.45 -3.25 -10.53
C TYR A 60 11.65 -1.91 -11.23
N ASN A 61 10.57 -1.32 -11.72
CA ASN A 61 10.54 0.10 -12.07
C ASN A 61 10.83 0.96 -10.83
N PRO A 62 11.34 2.19 -11.00
CA PRO A 62 11.47 3.13 -9.88
C PRO A 62 10.14 3.28 -9.13
N PRO A 63 10.16 3.31 -7.78
CA PRO A 63 8.94 3.36 -7.00
C PRO A 63 8.16 4.66 -7.26
N ILE A 64 6.88 4.53 -7.56
CA ILE A 64 5.94 5.64 -7.71
C ILE A 64 5.34 5.93 -6.33
N LYS A 65 5.42 7.18 -5.88
CA LYS A 65 4.77 7.64 -4.65
C LYS A 65 3.32 8.03 -4.95
N LEU A 66 2.36 7.40 -4.25
CA LEU A 66 0.93 7.61 -4.48
C LEU A 66 0.31 8.70 -3.59
N THR A 67 0.91 8.97 -2.43
CA THR A 67 0.39 9.95 -1.47
C THR A 67 1.11 11.29 -1.57
N LYS A 68 0.46 12.37 -1.15
CA LYS A 68 1.09 13.70 -1.08
C LYS A 68 1.99 13.82 0.14
N ASP A 69 2.96 14.75 0.11
CA ASP A 69 3.97 14.91 1.16
C ASP A 69 3.41 15.27 2.54
N TYR A 70 2.27 15.95 2.57
CA TYR A 70 1.59 16.32 3.83
C TYR A 70 0.63 15.24 4.35
N GLN A 71 0.39 14.18 3.58
CA GLN A 71 -0.50 13.09 3.97
C GLN A 71 0.29 12.03 4.71
N LYS A 72 -0.09 11.83 5.98
CA LYS A 72 0.59 10.90 6.87
C LYS A 72 -0.15 9.58 6.94
N VAL A 73 0.23 8.61 6.11
CA VAL A 73 -0.37 7.28 6.17
C VAL A 73 0.21 6.48 7.33
N THR A 74 -0.66 5.84 8.10
CA THR A 74 -0.28 5.06 9.28
C THR A 74 -0.72 3.60 9.21
N ASP A 75 -1.66 3.29 8.33
CA ASP A 75 -2.11 1.93 8.07
C ASP A 75 -2.51 1.75 6.61
N LEU A 76 -2.38 0.53 6.09
CA LEU A 76 -2.62 0.18 4.69
C LEU A 76 -3.14 -1.26 4.57
N GLU A 77 -4.28 -1.43 3.91
CA GLU A 77 -4.82 -2.71 3.46
C GLU A 77 -4.94 -2.72 1.92
N ILE A 78 -4.78 -3.92 1.34
CA ILE A 78 -4.84 -4.15 -0.11
C ILE A 78 -5.84 -5.26 -0.39
N ARG A 79 -6.92 -4.95 -1.11
CA ARG A 79 -8.03 -5.86 -1.44
C ARG A 79 -8.88 -5.25 -2.56
N ASP A 80 -9.55 -6.09 -3.35
CA ASP A 80 -10.70 -5.66 -4.17
C ASP A 80 -11.85 -5.19 -3.26
N LEU A 81 -12.16 -3.89 -3.30
CA LEU A 81 -13.18 -3.24 -2.47
C LEU A 81 -14.49 -2.99 -3.25
N ASN A 82 -14.42 -2.91 -4.58
CA ASN A 82 -15.56 -2.57 -5.44
C ASN A 82 -16.11 -3.79 -6.22
N GLY A 83 -15.44 -4.94 -6.16
CA GLY A 83 -15.82 -6.19 -6.81
C GLY A 83 -15.45 -6.27 -8.29
N ASP A 84 -14.52 -5.45 -8.78
CA ASP A 84 -14.15 -5.41 -10.20
C ASP A 84 -13.03 -6.41 -10.57
N GLY A 85 -12.47 -7.10 -9.58
CA GLY A 85 -11.37 -8.06 -9.76
C GLY A 85 -9.98 -7.45 -9.59
N ASN A 86 -9.86 -6.12 -9.58
CA ASN A 86 -8.60 -5.41 -9.37
C ASN A 86 -8.35 -5.16 -7.89
N LEU A 87 -7.08 -5.12 -7.49
CA LEU A 87 -6.73 -4.82 -6.12
C LEU A 87 -6.74 -3.32 -5.86
N ASP A 88 -7.53 -2.90 -4.87
CA ASP A 88 -7.58 -1.54 -4.38
C ASP A 88 -6.71 -1.34 -3.13
N LEU A 89 -6.47 -0.07 -2.78
CA LEU A 89 -5.80 0.33 -1.55
C LEU A 89 -6.79 1.01 -0.61
N LEU A 90 -6.84 0.56 0.64
CA LEU A 90 -7.53 1.24 1.74
C LEU A 90 -6.50 1.68 2.76
N PHE A 91 -6.48 2.95 3.14
CA PHE A 91 -5.45 3.45 4.05
C PHE A 91 -5.96 4.51 5.01
N PHE A 92 -5.38 4.53 6.20
CA PHE A 92 -5.71 5.51 7.22
C PHE A 92 -4.70 6.66 7.19
N MET A 93 -5.20 7.87 6.93
CA MET A 93 -4.44 9.09 7.03
C MET A 93 -4.61 9.72 8.40
N ASN A 94 -3.50 9.88 9.09
CA ASN A 94 -3.42 10.54 10.39
C ASN A 94 -2.97 12.00 10.22
N ASP A 95 -3.86 12.84 9.69
CA ASP A 95 -3.69 14.29 9.78
C ASP A 95 -4.11 14.74 11.20
N GLN A 96 -3.27 15.56 11.84
CA GLN A 96 -3.52 16.09 13.18
C GLN A 96 -4.86 16.82 13.29
N LYS A 97 -5.34 17.41 12.19
CA LYS A 97 -6.59 18.18 12.18
C LYS A 97 -7.79 17.34 11.75
N ASN A 98 -7.61 16.48 10.75
CA ASN A 98 -8.70 15.74 10.12
C ASN A 98 -8.25 14.31 9.74
N PRO A 99 -8.20 13.37 10.71
CA PRO A 99 -7.91 11.99 10.39
C PRO A 99 -9.04 11.39 9.55
N GLU A 100 -8.69 10.62 8.53
CA GLU A 100 -9.67 10.02 7.63
C GLU A 100 -9.19 8.71 7.01
N ILE A 101 -10.14 7.86 6.64
CA ILE A 101 -9.89 6.66 5.86
C ILE A 101 -10.09 7.03 4.38
N ARG A 102 -9.09 6.74 3.56
CA ARG A 102 -9.14 6.94 2.12
C ARG A 102 -8.99 5.62 1.38
N LYS A 103 -9.47 5.63 0.14
CA LYS A 103 -9.32 4.51 -0.79
C LYS A 103 -8.77 4.99 -2.12
N MET A 104 -8.06 4.10 -2.81
CA MET A 104 -7.62 4.28 -4.20
C MET A 104 -7.99 3.01 -4.95
N TYR A 105 -8.78 3.12 -6.01
CA TYR A 105 -9.16 1.96 -6.81
C TYR A 105 -8.04 1.56 -7.75
N GLY A 106 -7.78 0.26 -7.86
CA GLY A 106 -6.85 -0.30 -8.82
C GLY A 106 -7.47 -0.32 -10.22
N ASN A 107 -6.70 0.04 -11.23
CA ASN A 107 -7.16 -0.03 -12.63
C ASN A 107 -6.81 -1.37 -13.32
N GLY A 108 -6.18 -2.31 -12.60
CA GLY A 108 -5.76 -3.61 -13.15
C GLY A 108 -4.48 -3.57 -14.00
N ASP A 109 -3.85 -2.40 -14.12
CA ASP A 109 -2.61 -2.18 -14.86
C ASP A 109 -1.46 -1.71 -13.95
N GLY A 110 -1.61 -1.88 -12.63
CA GLY A 110 -0.68 -1.38 -11.63
C GLY A 110 -0.82 0.11 -11.31
N THR A 111 -1.75 0.83 -11.95
CA THR A 111 -2.09 2.22 -11.62
C THR A 111 -3.33 2.33 -10.73
N PHE A 112 -3.47 3.48 -10.06
CA PHE A 112 -4.51 3.70 -9.06
C PHE A 112 -5.24 5.02 -9.25
N SER A 113 -6.56 4.96 -9.22
CA SER A 113 -7.44 6.12 -9.31
C SER A 113 -7.85 6.58 -7.91
N VAL A 114 -7.78 7.89 -7.65
CA VAL A 114 -8.22 8.46 -6.38
C VAL A 114 -9.75 8.59 -6.42
N ASP A 115 -10.46 7.83 -5.58
CA ASP A 115 -11.84 8.16 -5.30
C ASP A 115 -11.84 9.33 -4.31
N ILE A 116 -12.16 10.52 -4.81
CA ILE A 116 -12.43 11.65 -3.92
C ILE A 116 -13.79 11.37 -3.32
N LEU A 117 -13.82 10.91 -2.06
CA LEU A 117 -15.02 10.97 -1.25
C LEU A 117 -15.41 12.46 -1.15
N VAL A 118 -16.33 12.89 -2.00
CA VAL A 118 -16.98 14.18 -1.87
C VAL A 118 -17.86 14.07 -0.63
N GLN A 119 -17.51 14.82 0.43
CA GLN A 119 -18.37 15.03 1.60
C GLN A 119 -19.55 15.92 1.23
#